data_AF-A0A8H7FW04-F1
#
_entry.id   AF-A0A8H7FW04-F1
#
_cell.length_a   1.000
_cell.length_b   1.000
_cell.length_c   1.000
_cell.angle_alpha   90.00
_cell.angle_beta   90.00
_cell.angle_gamma   90.00
#
_symmetry.space_group_name_H-M   'P 1'
#
loop_
_entity.id
_entity.type
_entity.pdbx_description
1 polymer ?
#
loop_
_entity_poly.entity_id
_entity_poly.type
_entity_poly.pdbx_seq_one_letter_code
_entity_poly.pdbx_strand_id
1 'polypeptide(L)'
;MLRLASPGAFGIAAIQFELMMSTILFLSREGVRNAILRAWPTKKSQDGHQAIMITNVATLPLFIGIPLAAATCGFYSFIAALEAKSQPFFTLSICIYALAAVTELTSEPMHIRTMGEVLTGIRVKAEGTGVIFKTLVTCAILWGDSLRKTGAGDLALLAFAFGQLSYSMVVLLTYYAHFRSLLLWPRRPLDGKMANLLDLKQYQLLFDRSIVSLSSTMTAQSLFKHLLTEGDKFILSWLSPLQDQGGYALAVNYGGFMAILVRGKA
;
A
#
# COMPACT_ATOMS: atom_id res chain seq x y z
N MET A 1 11.80 13.08 14.20
CA MET A 1 10.45 12.50 14.38
C MET A 1 10.18 12.12 15.84
N LEU A 2 11.01 11.29 16.46
CA LEU A 2 10.79 10.77 17.83
C LEU A 2 10.72 11.82 18.96
N ARG A 3 11.36 12.98 18.79
CA ARG A 3 11.30 14.08 19.78
C ARG A 3 10.17 15.08 19.52
N LEU A 4 9.51 14.99 18.36
CA LEU A 4 8.54 15.98 17.88
C LEU A 4 7.11 15.42 17.78
N ALA A 5 6.95 14.10 17.71
CA ALA A 5 5.64 13.43 17.72
C ALA A 5 5.35 12.86 19.12
N SER A 6 4.10 12.94 19.57
CA SER A 6 3.71 12.29 20.83
C SER A 6 3.83 10.76 20.69
N PRO A 7 4.25 10.03 21.75
CA PRO A 7 4.38 8.57 21.70
C PRO A 7 3.09 7.85 21.27
N GLY A 8 1.92 8.39 21.65
CA GLY A 8 0.62 7.86 21.26
C GLY A 8 0.32 8.04 19.76
N ALA A 9 0.58 9.22 19.20
CA ALA A 9 0.37 9.45 17.76
C ALA A 9 1.32 8.60 16.91
N PHE A 10 2.56 8.41 17.37
CA PHE A 10 3.52 7.52 16.73
C PHE A 10 3.05 6.06 16.78
N GLY A 11 2.59 5.57 17.95
CA GLY A 11 2.05 4.21 18.10
C GLY A 11 0.86 3.93 17.19
N ILE A 12 -0.10 4.86 17.12
CA ILE A 12 -1.26 4.75 16.20
C ILE A 12 -0.81 4.70 14.74
N ALA A 13 0.09 5.60 14.33
CA ALA A 13 0.55 5.65 12.94
C ALA A 13 1.35 4.40 12.54
N ALA A 14 2.27 3.94 13.41
CA ALA A 14 3.17 2.83 13.14
C ALA A 14 2.51 1.45 13.30
N ILE A 15 1.49 1.32 14.15
CA ILE A 15 0.79 0.05 14.35
C ILE A 15 -0.53 0.06 13.60
N GLN A 16 -1.46 0.94 13.95
CA GLN A 16 -2.84 0.86 13.45
C GLN A 16 -2.94 1.26 11.98
N PHE A 17 -2.41 2.42 11.60
CA PHE A 17 -2.51 2.90 10.21
C PHE A 17 -1.63 2.08 9.26
N GLU A 18 -0.45 1.65 9.70
CA GLU A 18 0.40 0.75 8.93
C GLU A 18 -0.27 -0.61 8.73
N LEU A 19 -0.89 -1.19 9.77
CA LEU A 19 -1.62 -2.46 9.67
C LEU A 19 -2.83 -2.35 8.74
N MET A 20 -3.58 -1.25 8.80
CA MET A 20 -4.69 -0.98 7.88
C MET A 20 -4.19 -0.90 6.44
N MET A 21 -3.16 -0.09 6.19
CA MET A 21 -2.55 0.09 4.87
C MET A 21 -2.00 -1.23 4.32
N SER A 22 -1.24 -1.97 5.12
CA SER A 22 -0.65 -3.25 4.72
C SER A 22 -1.75 -4.27 4.41
N THR A 23 -2.80 -4.34 5.23
CA THR A 23 -3.96 -5.21 4.96
C THR A 23 -4.63 -4.87 3.63
N ILE A 24 -4.89 -3.58 3.35
CA ILE A 24 -5.49 -3.16 2.06
C ILE A 24 -4.60 -3.62 0.90
N LEU A 25 -3.31 -3.31 0.96
CA LEU A 25 -2.38 -3.58 -0.14
C LEU A 25 -2.11 -5.08 -0.34
N PHE A 26 -1.86 -5.83 0.74
CA PHE A 26 -1.55 -7.26 0.67
C PHE A 26 -2.73 -8.07 0.11
N LEU A 27 -3.94 -7.86 0.65
CA LEU A 27 -5.13 -8.61 0.20
C LEU A 27 -5.51 -8.26 -1.25
N SER A 28 -5.29 -7.02 -1.68
CA SER A 28 -5.69 -6.58 -3.03
C SER A 28 -4.70 -6.98 -4.12
N ARG A 29 -3.38 -6.93 -3.87
CA ARG A 29 -2.38 -7.00 -4.96
C ARG A 29 -1.39 -8.13 -4.89
N GLU A 30 -1.12 -8.73 -3.73
CA GLU A 30 0.02 -9.65 -3.58
C GLU A 30 -0.18 -10.96 -4.34
N GLY A 31 -1.38 -11.55 -4.28
CA GLY A 31 -1.70 -12.74 -5.07
C GLY A 31 -1.65 -12.47 -6.58
N VAL A 32 -2.12 -11.29 -7.00
CA VAL A 32 -2.09 -10.86 -8.41
C VAL A 32 -0.66 -10.68 -8.91
N ARG A 33 0.21 -9.99 -8.17
CA ARG A 33 1.64 -9.85 -8.49
C ARG A 33 2.30 -11.20 -8.71
N ASN A 34 2.11 -12.12 -7.76
CA ASN A 34 2.73 -13.43 -7.79
C ASN A 34 2.24 -14.31 -8.94
N ALA A 35 0.96 -14.22 -9.29
CA ALA A 35 0.38 -14.95 -10.42
C ALA A 35 0.86 -14.40 -11.76
N ILE A 36 0.81 -13.08 -11.94
CA ILE A 36 1.20 -12.43 -13.20
C ILE A 36 2.69 -12.64 -13.49
N LEU A 37 3.57 -12.58 -12.48
CA LEU A 37 5.00 -12.79 -12.69
C LEU A 37 5.35 -14.18 -13.24
N ARG A 38 4.54 -15.20 -12.94
CA ARG A 38 4.75 -16.56 -13.48
C ARG A 38 4.34 -16.70 -14.93
N ALA A 39 3.48 -15.79 -15.40
CA ALA A 39 2.89 -15.84 -16.73
C ALA A 39 3.18 -14.56 -17.54
N TRP A 40 4.19 -13.78 -17.15
CA TRP A 40 4.44 -12.49 -17.77
C TRP A 40 4.64 -12.64 -19.28
N PRO A 41 3.93 -11.85 -20.12
CA PRO A 41 4.03 -11.99 -21.57
C PRO A 41 5.44 -11.71 -22.06
N THR A 42 6.09 -12.71 -22.64
CA THR A 42 7.40 -12.54 -23.29
C THR A 42 7.21 -12.39 -24.81
N LYS A 43 7.99 -11.49 -25.43
CA LYS A 43 7.90 -11.17 -26.88
C LYS A 43 8.05 -12.38 -27.82
N LYS A 44 8.57 -13.51 -27.34
CA LYS A 44 8.86 -14.70 -28.15
C LYS A 44 7.74 -15.74 -28.18
N SER A 45 6.73 -15.66 -27.30
CA SER A 45 5.90 -16.84 -27.00
C SER A 45 4.37 -16.66 -27.04
N GLN A 46 3.81 -15.48 -27.36
CA GLN A 46 2.36 -15.28 -27.18
C GLN A 46 1.65 -14.45 -28.26
N ASP A 47 0.41 -14.86 -28.53
CA ASP A 47 -0.64 -14.10 -29.21
C ASP A 47 -0.87 -12.75 -28.50
N GLY A 48 -0.96 -11.67 -29.27
CA GLY A 48 -1.19 -10.32 -28.74
C GLY A 48 -2.46 -10.21 -27.90
N HIS A 49 -3.48 -11.03 -28.20
CA HIS A 49 -4.69 -11.10 -27.40
C HIS A 49 -4.42 -11.63 -25.99
N GLN A 50 -3.64 -12.71 -25.85
CA GLN A 50 -3.30 -13.31 -24.56
C GLN A 50 -2.47 -12.35 -23.70
N ALA A 51 -1.54 -11.62 -24.31
CA ALA A 51 -0.74 -10.61 -23.61
C ALA A 51 -1.61 -9.48 -23.01
N ILE A 52 -2.62 -9.01 -23.75
CA ILE A 52 -3.59 -8.02 -23.25
C ILE A 52 -4.41 -8.60 -22.10
N MET A 53 -4.89 -9.85 -22.22
CA MET A 53 -5.68 -10.51 -21.17
C MET A 53 -4.91 -10.68 -19.86
N ILE A 54 -3.63 -11.05 -19.93
CA ILE A 54 -2.74 -11.17 -18.76
C ILE A 54 -2.50 -9.80 -18.14
N THR A 55 -2.23 -8.79 -18.96
CA THR A 55 -1.96 -7.42 -18.48
C THR A 55 -3.21 -6.80 -17.84
N ASN A 56 -4.42 -7.13 -18.33
CA ASN A 56 -5.67 -6.68 -17.71
C ASN A 56 -5.82 -7.18 -16.27
N VAL A 57 -5.30 -8.37 -15.93
CA VAL A 57 -5.36 -8.86 -14.53
C VAL A 57 -4.68 -7.88 -13.56
N ALA A 58 -3.68 -7.13 -14.03
CA ALA A 58 -2.99 -6.11 -13.24
C ALA A 58 -3.89 -4.94 -12.81
N THR A 59 -5.09 -4.78 -13.38
CA THR A 59 -6.07 -3.77 -12.95
C THR A 59 -6.95 -4.24 -11.80
N LEU A 60 -7.05 -5.56 -11.54
CA LEU A 60 -7.89 -6.10 -10.47
C LEU A 60 -7.55 -5.58 -9.07
N PRO A 61 -6.26 -5.39 -8.68
CA PRO A 61 -5.94 -4.86 -7.37
C PRO A 61 -6.57 -3.50 -7.07
N LEU A 62 -6.71 -2.63 -8.07
CA LEU A 62 -7.39 -1.34 -7.90
C LEU A 62 -8.87 -1.53 -7.61
N PHE A 63 -9.57 -2.38 -8.37
CA PHE A 63 -10.99 -2.64 -8.19
C PHE A 63 -11.30 -3.35 -6.86
N ILE A 64 -10.42 -4.25 -6.40
CA ILE A 64 -10.56 -4.95 -5.12
C ILE A 64 -10.18 -4.02 -3.96
N GLY A 65 -9.15 -3.20 -4.14
CA GLY A 65 -8.63 -2.37 -3.06
C GLY A 65 -9.48 -1.15 -2.72
N ILE A 66 -10.25 -0.60 -3.65
CA ILE A 66 -11.20 0.50 -3.36
C ILE A 66 -12.25 0.10 -2.30
N PRO A 67 -13.06 -0.97 -2.49
CA PRO A 67 -14.02 -1.39 -1.47
C PRO A 67 -13.33 -1.85 -0.19
N LEU A 68 -12.15 -2.48 -0.29
CA LEU A 68 -11.37 -2.87 0.88
C LEU A 68 -10.89 -1.66 1.69
N ALA A 69 -10.44 -0.59 1.04
CA ALA A 69 -10.05 0.66 1.67
C ALA A 69 -11.25 1.34 2.36
N ALA A 70 -12.42 1.37 1.72
CA ALA A 70 -13.64 1.90 2.33
C ALA A 70 -14.08 1.06 3.55
N ALA A 71 -14.07 -0.27 3.42
CA ALA A 71 -14.46 -1.20 4.48
C ALA A 71 -13.52 -1.10 5.69
N THR A 72 -12.21 -1.14 5.45
CA THR A 72 -11.20 -1.02 6.53
C THR A 72 -11.20 0.35 7.18
N CYS A 73 -11.35 1.44 6.42
CA CYS A 73 -11.52 2.79 6.96
C CYS A 73 -12.73 2.89 7.89
N GLY A 74 -13.89 2.35 7.47
CA GLY A 74 -15.10 2.31 8.30
C GLY A 74 -14.93 1.44 9.54
N PHE A 75 -14.37 0.24 9.38
CA PHE A 75 -14.12 -0.70 10.46
C PHE A 75 -13.17 -0.14 11.55
N TYR A 76 -12.03 0.43 11.15
CA TYR A 76 -11.08 1.05 12.07
C TYR A 76 -11.68 2.27 12.77
N SER A 77 -12.46 3.09 12.06
CA SER A 77 -13.16 4.23 12.66
C SER A 77 -14.16 3.79 13.73
N PHE A 78 -14.77 2.61 13.58
CA PHE A 78 -15.73 2.07 14.54
C PHE A 78 -15.06 1.39 15.73
N ILE A 79 -14.05 0.54 15.50
CA ILE A 79 -13.46 -0.33 16.55
C ILE A 79 -12.32 0.33 17.34
N ALA A 80 -11.68 1.38 16.81
CA ALA A 80 -10.55 2.01 17.49
C ALA A 80 -10.86 2.39 18.95
N ALA A 81 -9.88 2.15 19.83
CA ALA A 81 -9.95 2.48 21.26
C ALA A 81 -10.26 3.98 21.47
N LEU A 82 -10.93 4.30 22.59
CA LEU A 82 -11.33 5.68 22.89
C LEU A 82 -10.14 6.64 22.94
N GLU A 83 -8.99 6.15 23.40
CA GLU A 83 -7.71 6.88 23.45
C GLU A 83 -7.13 7.20 22.07
N ALA A 84 -7.40 6.36 21.06
CA ALA A 84 -7.01 6.63 19.68
C ALA A 84 -7.98 7.63 19.04
N LYS A 85 -9.29 7.47 19.30
CA LYS A 85 -10.33 8.39 18.82
C LYS A 85 -10.23 9.80 19.41
N SER A 86 -9.69 9.94 20.61
CA SER A 86 -9.48 11.25 21.24
C SER A 86 -8.26 12.00 20.69
N GLN A 87 -7.42 11.37 19.88
CA GLN A 87 -6.30 12.06 19.23
C GLN A 87 -6.80 13.06 18.17
N PRO A 88 -6.18 14.25 18.08
CA PRO A 88 -6.54 15.23 17.07
C PRO A 88 -6.41 14.67 15.65
N PHE A 89 -7.38 15.01 14.79
CA PHE A 89 -7.41 14.62 13.37
C PHE A 89 -7.35 13.12 13.09
N PHE A 90 -7.75 12.25 14.04
CA PHE A 90 -7.72 10.81 13.88
C PHE A 90 -8.49 10.32 12.64
N THR A 91 -9.79 10.64 12.53
CA THR A 91 -10.63 10.21 11.40
C THR A 91 -10.13 10.74 10.06
N LEU A 92 -9.68 12.00 10.03
CA LEU A 92 -9.10 12.59 8.82
C LEU A 92 -7.83 11.84 8.39
N SER A 93 -6.96 11.49 9.35
CA SER A 93 -5.72 10.76 9.08
C SER A 93 -6.00 9.35 8.53
N ILE A 94 -6.99 8.63 9.07
CA ILE A 94 -7.43 7.33 8.51
C ILE A 94 -7.88 7.48 7.06
N CYS A 95 -8.73 8.46 6.76
CA CYS A 95 -9.21 8.71 5.40
C CYS A 95 -8.06 9.00 4.43
N ILE A 96 -7.07 9.80 4.87
CA ILE A 96 -5.87 10.09 4.06
C ILE A 96 -5.04 8.83 3.82
N TYR A 97 -4.87 7.95 4.82
CA TYR A 97 -4.19 6.67 4.63
C TYR A 97 -4.93 5.75 3.65
N ALA A 98 -6.26 5.66 3.76
CA ALA A 98 -7.07 4.90 2.80
C ALA A 98 -6.93 5.46 1.38
N LEU A 99 -6.93 6.80 1.22
CA LEU A 99 -6.65 7.45 -0.06
C LEU A 99 -5.24 7.16 -0.56
N ALA A 100 -4.24 7.16 0.31
CA ALA A 100 -2.87 6.81 -0.04
C ALA A 100 -2.76 5.35 -0.51
N ALA A 101 -3.53 4.43 0.08
CA ALA A 101 -3.64 3.04 -0.37
C ALA A 101 -4.21 2.92 -1.77
N VAL A 102 -5.34 3.58 -2.03
CA VAL A 102 -5.96 3.61 -3.36
C VAL A 102 -5.02 4.24 -4.39
N THR A 103 -4.36 5.34 -4.03
CA THR A 103 -3.36 5.99 -4.89
C THR A 103 -2.22 5.02 -5.23
N GLU A 104 -1.70 4.29 -4.25
CA GLU A 104 -0.65 3.31 -4.50
C GLU A 104 -1.12 2.18 -5.42
N LEU A 105 -2.38 1.73 -5.27
CA LEU A 105 -2.97 0.73 -6.15
C LEU A 105 -3.20 1.22 -7.58
N THR A 106 -3.39 2.53 -7.81
CA THR A 106 -3.42 3.06 -9.19
C THR A 106 -2.06 2.92 -9.89
N SER A 107 -0.96 2.86 -9.12
CA SER A 107 0.38 2.65 -9.64
C SER A 107 0.70 1.17 -9.90
N GLU A 108 -0.14 0.26 -9.41
CA GLU A 108 0.07 -1.19 -9.42
C GLU A 108 0.26 -1.80 -10.82
N PRO A 109 -0.55 -1.45 -11.85
CA PRO A 109 -0.34 -2.00 -13.19
C PRO A 109 1.04 -1.66 -13.76
N MET A 110 1.54 -0.46 -13.46
CA MET A 110 2.87 -0.03 -13.88
C MET A 110 3.97 -0.71 -13.06
N HIS A 111 3.75 -0.90 -11.76
CA HIS A 111 4.68 -1.67 -10.92
C HIS A 111 4.83 -3.10 -11.43
N ILE A 112 3.72 -3.81 -11.69
CA ILE A 112 3.73 -5.17 -12.25
C ILE A 112 4.47 -5.20 -13.58
N ARG A 113 4.25 -4.20 -14.44
CA ARG A 113 5.00 -4.07 -15.70
C ARG A 113 6.50 -3.93 -15.50
N THR A 114 6.94 -3.08 -14.57
CA THR A 114 8.37 -2.98 -14.26
C THR A 114 8.96 -4.28 -13.72
N MET A 115 8.19 -5.09 -12.99
CA MET A 115 8.67 -6.39 -12.52
C MET A 115 8.78 -7.40 -13.67
N GLY A 116 7.77 -7.46 -14.54
CA GLY A 116 7.79 -8.37 -15.68
C GLY A 116 8.83 -8.02 -16.75
N GLU A 117 9.08 -6.74 -16.99
CA GLU A 117 10.13 -6.24 -17.89
C GLU A 117 11.51 -6.16 -17.21
N VAL A 118 11.62 -6.52 -15.92
CA VAL A 118 12.87 -6.51 -15.13
C VAL A 118 13.52 -5.11 -15.07
N LEU A 119 12.70 -4.06 -15.02
CA LEU A 119 13.13 -2.66 -14.92
C LEU A 119 13.38 -2.25 -13.47
N THR A 120 14.32 -2.93 -12.81
CA THR A 120 14.63 -2.76 -11.38
C THR A 120 15.04 -1.33 -11.04
N GLY A 121 15.78 -0.64 -11.92
CA GLY A 121 16.22 0.74 -11.69
C GLY A 121 15.07 1.73 -11.52
N ILE A 122 13.94 1.54 -12.22
CA ILE A 122 12.77 2.42 -12.11
C ILE A 122 12.07 2.19 -10.78
N ARG A 123 11.99 0.93 -10.33
CA ARG A 123 11.40 0.56 -9.04
C ARG A 123 12.20 1.16 -7.89
N VAL A 124 13.52 0.98 -7.90
CA VAL A 124 14.43 1.57 -6.91
C VAL A 124 14.28 3.09 -6.89
N LYS A 125 14.19 3.73 -8.07
CA LYS A 125 13.96 5.17 -8.15
C LYS A 125 12.61 5.57 -7.54
N ALA A 126 11.51 4.88 -7.88
CA ALA A 126 10.17 5.20 -7.40
C ALA A 126 10.06 5.01 -5.88
N GLU A 127 10.49 3.86 -5.36
CA GLU A 127 10.46 3.55 -3.92
C GLU A 127 11.40 4.48 -3.15
N GLY A 128 12.63 4.66 -3.62
CA GLY A 128 13.64 5.50 -2.96
C GLY A 128 13.24 6.97 -2.91
N THR A 129 12.82 7.55 -4.04
CA THR A 129 12.34 8.94 -4.06
C THR A 129 11.04 9.11 -3.26
N GLY A 130 10.15 8.12 -3.29
CA GLY A 130 8.94 8.11 -2.47
C GLY A 130 9.26 8.19 -0.97
N VAL A 131 10.20 7.36 -0.49
CA VAL A 131 10.61 7.35 0.92
C VAL A 131 11.21 8.71 1.32
N ILE A 132 12.08 9.29 0.49
CA ILE A 132 12.67 10.61 0.75
C ILE A 132 11.56 11.66 0.92
N PHE A 133 10.60 11.72 -0.01
CA PHE A 133 9.51 12.69 0.05
C PHE A 133 8.58 12.46 1.24
N LYS A 134 8.24 11.21 1.56
CA LYS A 134 7.50 10.86 2.78
C LYS A 134 8.17 11.43 4.01
N THR A 135 9.46 11.17 4.18
CA THR A 135 10.23 11.64 5.32
C THR A 135 10.31 13.17 5.36
N LEU A 136 10.53 13.82 4.22
CA LEU A 136 10.58 15.29 4.14
C LEU A 136 9.24 15.93 4.51
N VAL A 137 8.13 15.45 3.94
CA VAL A 137 6.79 15.98 4.23
C VAL A 137 6.43 15.76 5.70
N THR A 138 6.63 14.56 6.24
CA THR A 138 6.35 14.29 7.66
C THR A 138 7.23 15.15 8.57
N CYS A 139 8.53 15.30 8.27
CA CYS A 139 9.42 16.16 9.06
C CYS A 139 9.02 17.63 8.97
N ALA A 140 8.66 18.14 7.79
CA ALA A 140 8.26 19.53 7.61
C ALA A 140 6.99 19.86 8.40
N ILE A 141 5.98 18.98 8.37
CA ILE A 141 4.74 19.18 9.12
C ILE A 141 5.00 19.10 10.63
N LEU A 142 5.73 18.09 11.12
CA LEU A 142 6.07 17.97 12.55
C LEU A 142 6.92 19.14 13.05
N TRP A 143 7.86 19.61 12.23
CA TRP A 143 8.68 20.77 12.56
C TRP A 143 7.82 22.03 12.65
N GLY A 144 6.97 22.28 11.64
CA GLY A 144 6.04 23.41 11.66
C GLY A 144 5.08 23.36 12.85
N ASP A 145 4.60 22.17 13.21
CA ASP A 145 3.75 21.96 14.37
C ASP A 145 4.46 22.29 15.69
N SER A 146 5.73 21.91 15.82
CA SER A 146 6.55 22.19 17.02
C SER A 146 6.82 23.68 17.25
N LEU A 147 6.75 24.50 16.20
CA LEU A 147 6.94 25.96 16.28
C LEU A 147 5.66 26.70 16.67
N ARG A 148 4.51 26.01 16.74
CA ARG A 148 3.23 26.64 17.11
C ARG A 148 3.20 26.94 18.60
N LYS A 149 2.75 28.14 18.96
CA LYS A 149 2.57 28.54 20.36
C LYS A 149 1.33 27.91 21.00
N THR A 150 0.35 27.48 20.20
CA THR A 150 -0.90 26.85 20.65
C THR A 150 -1.20 25.60 19.83
N GLY A 151 -1.53 24.49 20.51
CA GLY A 151 -1.82 23.19 19.89
C GLY A 151 -0.59 22.49 19.28
N ALA A 152 0.60 22.72 19.84
CA ALA A 152 1.81 22.00 19.40
C ALA A 152 1.68 20.51 19.74
N GLY A 153 1.83 19.65 18.74
CA GLY A 153 1.70 18.19 18.86
C GLY A 153 0.40 17.63 18.27
N ASP A 154 -0.57 18.48 17.94
CA ASP A 154 -1.89 18.05 17.43
C ASP A 154 -1.80 17.54 15.99
N LEU A 155 -0.80 17.95 15.21
CA LEU A 155 -0.71 17.59 13.78
C LEU A 155 0.10 16.31 13.53
N ALA A 156 0.50 15.59 14.58
CA ALA A 156 1.37 14.42 14.44
C ALA A 156 0.78 13.32 13.53
N LEU A 157 -0.47 12.91 13.76
CA LEU A 157 -1.14 11.90 12.91
C LEU A 157 -1.29 12.37 11.46
N LEU A 158 -1.62 13.65 11.29
CA LEU A 158 -1.77 14.29 9.99
C LEU A 158 -0.43 14.30 9.23
N ALA A 159 0.68 14.55 9.92
CA ALA A 159 2.02 14.55 9.35
C ALA A 159 2.42 13.17 8.79
N PHE A 160 2.07 12.08 9.50
CA PHE A 160 2.30 10.73 9.02
C PHE A 160 1.39 10.40 7.84
N ALA A 161 0.12 10.79 7.90
CA ALA A 161 -0.84 10.55 6.82
C ALA A 161 -0.46 11.27 5.52
N PHE A 162 -0.12 12.56 5.59
CA PHE A 162 0.37 13.29 4.41
C PHE A 162 1.72 12.80 3.92
N GLY A 163 2.60 12.33 4.81
CA GLY A 163 3.82 11.65 4.42
C GLY A 163 3.54 10.40 3.58
N GLN A 164 2.60 9.55 4.04
CA GLN A 164 2.22 8.35 3.30
C GLN A 164 1.52 8.69 1.98
N LEU A 165 0.66 9.71 1.93
CA LEU A 165 0.05 10.15 0.68
C LEU A 165 1.11 10.68 -0.30
N SER A 166 2.10 11.44 0.20
CA SER A 166 3.22 11.92 -0.60
C SER A 166 4.04 10.76 -1.17
N TYR A 167 4.28 9.70 -0.40
CA TYR A 167 4.92 8.48 -0.90
C TYR A 167 4.17 7.92 -2.12
N SER A 168 2.88 7.63 -1.95
CA SER A 168 2.06 7.02 -3.00
C SER A 168 1.99 7.89 -4.25
N MET A 169 1.89 9.22 -4.09
CA MET A 169 1.88 10.16 -5.20
C MET A 169 3.21 10.18 -5.95
N VAL A 170 4.35 10.19 -5.26
CA VAL A 170 5.68 10.18 -5.90
C VAL A 170 5.91 8.87 -6.67
N VAL A 171 5.50 7.73 -6.09
CA VAL A 171 5.55 6.44 -6.78
C VAL A 171 4.71 6.47 -8.06
N LEU A 172 3.46 6.93 -7.97
CA LEU A 172 2.56 7.06 -9.12
C LEU A 172 3.15 7.98 -10.20
N LEU A 173 3.63 9.16 -9.82
CA LEU A 173 4.22 10.13 -10.73
C LEU A 173 5.50 9.60 -11.40
N THR A 174 6.33 8.86 -10.65
CA THR A 174 7.56 8.27 -11.20
C THR A 174 7.24 7.24 -12.29
N TYR A 175 6.27 6.37 -12.04
CA TYR A 175 5.82 5.41 -13.05
C TYR A 175 5.12 6.08 -14.23
N TYR A 176 4.26 7.07 -13.96
CA TYR A 176 3.59 7.84 -15.01
C TYR A 176 4.60 8.60 -15.88
N ALA A 177 5.64 9.19 -15.30
CA ALA A 177 6.68 9.89 -16.04
C ALA A 177 7.46 8.95 -16.97
N HIS A 178 7.66 7.69 -16.56
CA HIS A 178 8.34 6.69 -17.37
C HIS A 178 7.45 6.12 -18.48
N PHE A 179 6.25 5.62 -18.15
CA PHE A 179 5.39 4.94 -19.12
C PHE A 179 4.49 5.88 -19.92
N ARG A 180 4.22 7.10 -19.42
CA ARG A 180 3.31 8.09 -20.00
C ARG A 180 1.89 7.56 -20.25
N SER A 181 1.52 6.47 -19.60
CA SER A 181 0.21 5.82 -19.74
C SER A 181 -0.23 5.23 -18.42
N LEU A 182 -1.48 5.48 -18.02
CA LEU A 182 -2.11 4.83 -16.89
C LEU A 182 -2.99 3.68 -17.41
N LEU A 183 -2.75 2.47 -16.94
CA LEU A 183 -3.60 1.32 -17.23
C LEU A 183 -4.62 1.13 -16.10
N LEU A 184 -5.52 2.11 -15.92
CA LEU A 184 -6.55 2.05 -14.86
C LEU A 184 -7.73 1.13 -15.22
N TRP A 185 -7.89 0.81 -16.50
CA TRP A 185 -9.03 0.09 -17.02
C TRP A 185 -8.60 -1.02 -17.98
N PRO A 186 -9.24 -2.21 -17.94
CA PRO A 186 -8.90 -3.30 -18.84
C PRO A 186 -9.23 -2.96 -20.29
N ARG A 187 -8.40 -3.46 -21.20
CA ARG A 187 -8.54 -3.26 -22.64
C ARG A 187 -9.10 -4.51 -23.32
N ARG A 188 -9.91 -4.30 -24.35
CA ARG A 188 -10.38 -5.38 -25.24
C ARG A 188 -9.18 -6.02 -25.93
N PRO A 189 -9.04 -7.35 -25.90
CA PRO A 189 -7.96 -8.02 -26.63
C PRO A 189 -8.01 -7.77 -28.15
N LEU A 190 -9.22 -7.65 -28.71
CA LEU A 190 -9.45 -7.56 -30.16
C LEU A 190 -8.94 -6.25 -30.80
N ASP A 191 -9.22 -5.11 -30.16
CA ASP A 191 -8.96 -3.78 -30.73
C ASP A 191 -8.16 -2.86 -29.78
N GLY A 192 -7.77 -3.35 -28.61
CA GLY A 192 -7.02 -2.59 -27.60
C GLY A 192 -7.79 -1.43 -26.97
N LYS A 193 -9.08 -1.27 -27.29
CA LYS A 193 -9.90 -0.16 -26.76
C LYS A 193 -10.37 -0.45 -25.34
N MET A 194 -10.83 0.59 -24.66
CA MET A 194 -11.39 0.48 -23.31
C MET A 194 -12.59 -0.50 -23.28
N ALA A 195 -12.60 -1.40 -22.32
CA ALA A 195 -13.65 -2.39 -22.19
C ALA A 195 -14.95 -1.82 -21.57
N ASN A 196 -16.11 -2.41 -21.86
CA ASN A 196 -17.31 -2.15 -21.06
C ASN A 196 -17.45 -3.27 -20.03
N LEU A 197 -17.30 -2.95 -18.73
CA LEU A 197 -17.35 -3.95 -17.66
C LEU A 197 -18.78 -4.44 -17.36
N LEU A 198 -19.81 -3.73 -17.83
CA LEU A 198 -21.21 -4.10 -17.64
C LEU A 198 -21.67 -5.21 -18.61
N ASP A 199 -20.89 -5.47 -19.67
CA ASP A 199 -21.16 -6.56 -20.60
C ASP A 199 -20.51 -7.86 -20.08
N LEU A 200 -21.34 -8.77 -19.56
CA LEU A 200 -20.91 -10.06 -18.99
C LEU A 200 -20.21 -10.97 -20.00
N LYS A 201 -20.58 -10.91 -21.28
CA LYS A 201 -19.90 -11.70 -22.32
C LYS A 201 -18.50 -11.16 -22.57
N GLN A 202 -18.38 -9.84 -22.58
CA GLN A 202 -17.09 -9.18 -22.72
C GLN A 202 -16.19 -9.45 -21.50
N TYR A 203 -16.73 -9.39 -20.28
CA TYR A 203 -15.98 -9.59 -19.04
C TYR A 203 -15.15 -10.89 -19.04
N GLN A 204 -15.75 -12.01 -19.48
CA GLN A 204 -15.07 -13.31 -19.53
C GLN A 204 -13.93 -13.37 -20.55
N LEU A 205 -13.90 -12.47 -21.52
CA LEU A 205 -12.88 -12.35 -22.56
C LEU A 205 -11.80 -11.31 -22.21
N LEU A 206 -11.97 -10.52 -21.15
CA LEU A 206 -11.00 -9.48 -20.77
C LEU A 206 -9.83 -10.02 -19.97
N PHE A 207 -10.03 -11.09 -19.20
CA PHE A 207 -9.04 -11.58 -18.25
C PHE A 207 -8.69 -13.03 -18.53
N ASP A 208 -7.41 -13.37 -18.38
CA ASP A 208 -6.97 -14.76 -18.45
C ASP A 208 -7.48 -15.51 -17.20
N ARG A 209 -8.39 -16.48 -17.42
CA ARG A 209 -9.02 -17.23 -16.34
C ARG A 209 -8.03 -18.02 -15.49
N SER A 210 -6.96 -18.55 -16.10
CA SER A 210 -5.94 -19.29 -15.39
C SER A 210 -5.20 -18.38 -14.41
N ILE A 211 -4.84 -17.18 -14.87
CA ILE A 211 -4.13 -16.20 -14.03
C ILE A 211 -5.05 -15.62 -12.94
N VAL A 212 -6.33 -15.38 -13.24
CA VAL A 212 -7.29 -14.93 -12.21
C VAL A 212 -7.49 -16.00 -11.14
N SER A 213 -7.66 -17.27 -11.54
CA SER A 213 -7.79 -18.38 -10.59
C SER A 213 -6.54 -18.55 -9.73
N LEU A 214 -5.36 -18.51 -10.35
CA LEU A 214 -4.08 -18.56 -9.65
C LEU A 214 -3.92 -17.38 -8.67
N SER A 215 -4.29 -16.17 -9.11
CA SER A 215 -4.28 -14.98 -8.26
C SER A 215 -5.14 -15.17 -7.01
N SER A 216 -6.34 -15.73 -7.16
CA SER A 216 -7.24 -16.00 -6.03
C SER A 216 -6.62 -17.00 -5.03
N THR A 217 -6.02 -18.09 -5.52
CA THR A 217 -5.35 -19.07 -4.66
C THR A 217 -4.16 -18.45 -3.92
N MET A 218 -3.36 -17.64 -4.62
CA MET A 218 -2.20 -16.97 -4.03
C MET A 218 -2.60 -15.86 -3.06
N THR A 219 -3.71 -15.16 -3.30
CA THR A 219 -4.27 -14.21 -2.34
C THR A 219 -4.71 -14.91 -1.06
N ALA A 220 -5.38 -16.07 -1.16
CA ALA A 220 -5.75 -16.86 0.02
C ALA A 220 -4.52 -17.27 0.85
N GLN A 221 -3.45 -17.73 0.18
CA GLN A 221 -2.18 -18.03 0.85
C GLN A 221 -1.54 -16.78 1.48
N SER A 222 -1.59 -15.65 0.79
CA SER A 222 -1.03 -14.38 1.27
C SER A 222 -1.80 -13.83 2.47
N LEU A 223 -3.11 -14.05 2.54
CA LEU A 223 -3.92 -13.71 3.71
C LEU A 223 -3.45 -14.46 4.96
N PHE A 224 -3.25 -15.78 4.85
CA PHE A 224 -2.72 -16.57 5.97
C PHE A 224 -1.34 -16.07 6.42
N LYS A 225 -0.45 -15.77 5.46
CA LYS A 225 0.86 -15.19 5.78
C LYS A 225 0.75 -13.83 6.46
N HIS A 226 -0.14 -12.98 5.98
CA HIS A 226 -0.38 -11.65 6.55
C HIS A 226 -0.82 -11.75 8.01
N LEU A 227 -1.78 -12.61 8.31
CA LEU A 227 -2.23 -12.86 9.69
C LEU A 227 -1.12 -13.41 10.60
N LEU A 228 -0.24 -14.27 10.07
CA LEU A 228 0.88 -14.81 10.83
C LEU A 228 1.99 -13.78 11.07
N THR A 229 2.22 -12.88 10.12
CA THR A 229 3.33 -11.91 10.17
C THR A 229 2.96 -10.67 10.96
N GLU A 230 1.72 -10.22 10.85
CA GLU A 230 1.19 -9.03 11.53
C GLU A 230 0.36 -9.42 12.77
N GLY A 231 0.37 -10.70 13.15
CA GLY A 231 -0.39 -11.23 14.28
C GLY A 231 -0.05 -10.54 15.60
N ASP A 232 1.22 -10.18 15.78
CA ASP A 232 1.69 -9.36 16.89
C ASP A 232 1.05 -7.97 16.90
N LYS A 233 1.01 -7.27 15.76
CA LYS A 233 0.35 -5.96 15.63
C LYS A 233 -1.16 -6.06 15.84
N PHE A 234 -1.82 -7.14 15.38
CA PHE A 234 -3.23 -7.39 15.68
C PHE A 234 -3.48 -7.49 17.18
N ILE A 235 -2.70 -8.32 17.88
CA ILE A 235 -2.79 -8.52 19.33
C ILE A 235 -2.54 -7.20 20.06
N LEU A 236 -1.48 -6.48 19.72
CA LEU A 236 -1.12 -5.20 20.34
C LEU A 236 -2.18 -4.11 20.08
N SER A 237 -2.77 -4.08 18.88
CA SER A 237 -3.81 -3.11 18.54
C SER A 237 -5.09 -3.30 19.35
N TRP A 238 -5.37 -4.51 19.82
CA TRP A 238 -6.57 -4.86 20.59
C TRP A 238 -6.36 -4.87 22.11
N LEU A 239 -5.18 -5.28 22.58
CA LEU A 239 -4.98 -5.60 24.00
C LEU A 239 -4.00 -4.68 24.73
N SER A 240 -3.25 -3.83 24.02
CA SER A 240 -2.16 -3.05 24.65
C SER A 240 -2.43 -1.54 24.68
N PRO A 241 -2.12 -0.85 25.79
CA PRO A 241 -2.17 0.61 25.89
C PRO A 241 -1.28 1.31 24.83
N LEU A 242 -1.67 2.53 24.41
CA LEU A 242 -0.98 3.27 23.34
C LEU A 242 0.51 3.56 23.61
N GLN A 243 0.92 3.70 24.88
CA GLN A 243 2.32 3.95 25.24
C GLN A 243 3.20 2.72 24.97
N ASP A 244 2.67 1.53 25.23
CA ASP A 244 3.35 0.26 24.93
C ASP A 244 3.40 -0.02 23.43
N GLN A 245 2.38 0.43 22.68
CA GLN A 245 2.38 0.39 21.21
C GLN A 245 3.53 1.21 20.62
N GLY A 246 3.74 2.45 21.09
CA GLY A 246 4.85 3.30 20.62
C GLY A 246 6.23 2.74 20.96
N GLY A 247 6.40 2.21 22.18
CA GLY A 247 7.65 1.56 22.61
C GLY A 247 7.95 0.28 21.84
N TYR A 248 6.93 -0.56 21.61
CA TYR A 248 7.06 -1.77 20.80
C TYR A 248 7.40 -1.45 19.34
N ALA A 249 6.72 -0.47 18.72
CA ALA A 249 7.00 -0.05 17.36
C ALA A 249 8.45 0.45 17.21
N LEU A 250 9.00 1.11 18.23
CA LEU A 250 10.41 1.46 18.26
C LEU A 250 11.31 0.22 18.32
N ALA A 251 11.03 -0.69 19.26
CA ALA A 251 11.84 -1.89 19.46
C ALA A 251 11.88 -2.80 18.22
N VAL A 252 10.75 -3.00 17.54
CA VAL A 252 10.69 -3.82 16.31
C VAL A 252 11.41 -3.15 15.15
N ASN A 253 11.15 -1.86 14.91
CA ASN A 253 11.75 -1.17 13.76
C ASN A 253 13.27 -0.97 13.92
N TYR A 254 13.78 -0.78 15.13
CA TYR A 254 15.22 -0.62 15.38
C TYR A 254 15.92 -1.94 15.73
N GLY A 255 15.21 -2.93 16.26
CA GLY A 255 15.73 -4.26 16.58
C GLY A 255 16.16 -5.05 15.34
N GLY A 256 15.44 -4.90 14.23
CA GLY A 256 15.81 -5.50 12.94
C GLY A 256 17.16 -5.02 12.40
N PHE A 257 17.49 -3.73 12.58
CA PHE A 257 18.79 -3.18 12.19
C PHE A 257 19.95 -3.74 13.03
N MET A 258 19.74 -3.94 14.34
CA MET A 258 20.75 -4.57 15.20
C MET A 258 20.96 -6.04 14.86
N ALA A 259 19.89 -6.77 14.52
CA ALA A 259 20.00 -8.17 14.08
C ALA A 259 20.79 -8.31 12.76
N ILE A 260 20.65 -7.37 11.83
CA ILE A 260 21.43 -7.32 10.58
C ILE A 260 22.91 -6.98 10.86
N LEU A 261 23.18 -6.02 11.75
CA LEU A 261 24.55 -5.64 12.15
C LEU A 261 25.30 -6.77 12.88
N VAL A 262 24.60 -7.56 13.69
CA VAL A 262 25.20 -8.71 14.39
C VAL A 262 25.46 -9.87 13.41
N ARG A 263 24.56 -10.13 12.44
CA ARG A 263 24.79 -11.14 11.39
C ARG A 263 25.87 -10.75 10.37
N GLY A 264 26.12 -9.46 10.17
CA GLY A 264 27.20 -8.98 9.29
C GLY A 264 28.61 -9.07 9.88
N LYS A 265 28.76 -9.55 11.12
CA LYS A 265 30.04 -9.75 11.81
C LYS A 265 30.39 -11.22 12.07
N ALA A 266 29.61 -12.17 11.55
CA ALA A 266 29.84 -13.61 11.66
C ALA A 266 30.28 -14.19 10.31
#